data_AF-B0DG96-F1
#
_entry.id   AF-B0DG96-F1
#
_cell.length_a   1.000
_cell.length_b   1.000
_cell.length_c   1.000
_cell.angle_alpha   90.00
_cell.angle_beta   90.00
_cell.angle_gamma   90.00
#
_symmetry.space_group_name_H-M   'P 1'
#
loop_
_entity.id
_entity.type
_entity.pdbx_description
1 polymer ?
#
loop_
_entity_poly.entity_id
_entity_poly.type
_entity_poly.pdbx_seq_one_letter_code
_entity_poly.pdbx_strand_id
1 'polypeptide(L)'
;MTSELVKAFNALPRKETAPSDEELNEWHFDLRYMQLEPNPSHIITLIQPQSQIIHIERLPVGLPTNQSGIEYFPESAKEAAPEVAKAFLHAFVNNIGQSTTTNAPPAFAPWKLTTEDKDLASAVSDELKRIGVRPLELCTITLSKTQTNRIMQKAFTRLFANLKTAAGYTGTGSAAITTPQPFTFWNFKPDPQEMSPRRRSQSTDESDEVKRVNLALRYIETWTNSRPPDPSQVDSKSFMPQVKRELEVLLKVLDKRPEGKVKADADAGDADAALDYGLRLSVGLCCTRDRPKSRVYFIKAILSPGASDKTKATAHGALIYWHLYSLRTDLQSRYVQAACHHANIAARLCRMINPPSTHVTPAILEFMHHVLKRMAKNVPELCLLYKDAVDGYKDRNKQVAEEREKMQAKRLKNPQRYRCAAVGCGIEADTGKMLSKCTTSLFFLRPSGPVLTTGECSVIDDGTYDAGPMESVGGVIQVPITHNGSTVFVSSSTMDVKRLKEMKAMVEGWAQRFPLGVQMGLRWSLTLSVA
;
A
#
# COMPACT_ATOMS: atom_id res chain seq x y z
N MET A 1 -21.27 -22.39 -5.73
CA MET A 1 -22.37 -22.61 -4.76
C MET A 1 -23.10 -23.88 -5.17
N THR A 2 -23.33 -24.83 -4.25
CA THR A 2 -23.93 -26.12 -4.60
C THR A 2 -25.46 -26.01 -4.66
N SER A 3 -26.08 -26.68 -5.64
CA SER A 3 -27.54 -26.77 -5.74
C SER A 3 -28.16 -27.35 -4.45
N GLU A 4 -27.41 -28.18 -3.74
CA GLU A 4 -27.80 -28.80 -2.46
C GLU A 4 -28.00 -27.77 -1.35
N LEU A 5 -27.11 -26.78 -1.21
CA LEU A 5 -27.24 -25.75 -0.17
C LEU A 5 -28.50 -24.91 -0.36
N VAL A 6 -28.81 -24.54 -1.61
CA VAL A 6 -30.03 -23.80 -1.94
C VAL A 6 -31.27 -24.65 -1.66
N LYS A 7 -31.26 -25.94 -2.01
CA LYS A 7 -32.36 -26.87 -1.70
C LYS A 7 -32.59 -27.01 -0.21
N ALA A 8 -31.51 -27.19 0.57
CA ALA A 8 -31.58 -27.29 2.02
C ALA A 8 -32.16 -26.01 2.65
N PHE A 9 -31.68 -24.83 2.22
CA PHE A 9 -32.19 -23.56 2.70
C PHE A 9 -33.68 -23.36 2.36
N ASN A 10 -34.08 -23.66 1.12
CA ASN A 10 -35.48 -23.55 0.70
C ASN A 10 -36.43 -24.55 1.40
N ALA A 11 -35.89 -25.58 2.05
CA ALA A 11 -36.66 -26.55 2.82
C ALA A 11 -36.81 -26.15 4.31
N LEU A 12 -36.10 -25.11 4.76
CA LEU A 12 -36.18 -24.67 6.15
C LEU A 12 -37.58 -24.10 6.46
N PRO A 13 -38.12 -24.34 7.67
CA PRO A 13 -39.34 -23.69 8.11
C PRO A 13 -39.16 -22.18 8.15
N ARG A 14 -40.21 -21.46 7.76
CA ARG A 14 -40.21 -20.00 7.70
C ARG A 14 -41.49 -19.48 8.34
N LYS A 15 -41.34 -18.80 9.48
CA LYS A 15 -42.41 -18.13 10.21
C LYS A 15 -42.05 -16.65 10.41
N GLU A 16 -43.06 -15.80 10.56
CA GLU A 16 -42.88 -14.38 10.87
C GLU A 16 -42.29 -14.17 12.27
N THR A 17 -42.58 -15.10 13.19
CA THR A 17 -41.98 -15.18 14.52
C THR A 17 -40.74 -16.07 14.51
N ALA A 18 -39.80 -15.77 15.41
CA ALA A 18 -38.65 -16.61 15.69
C ALA A 18 -39.11 -17.95 16.31
N PRO A 19 -38.26 -19.00 16.38
CA PRO A 19 -38.64 -20.28 16.96
C PRO A 19 -39.13 -20.21 18.43
N SER A 20 -38.81 -19.15 19.16
CA SER A 20 -39.33 -18.83 20.51
C SER A 20 -40.80 -18.42 20.51
N ASP A 21 -41.35 -18.03 19.34
CA ASP A 21 -42.64 -17.38 19.14
C ASP A 21 -42.83 -16.03 19.87
N GLU A 22 -41.76 -15.47 20.47
CA GLU A 22 -41.82 -14.21 21.23
C GLU A 22 -41.39 -12.99 20.39
N GLU A 23 -40.44 -13.16 19.47
CA GLU A 23 -39.89 -12.06 18.67
C GLU A 23 -40.12 -12.23 17.17
N LEU A 24 -40.04 -11.11 16.44
CA LEU A 24 -40.04 -11.14 14.97
C LEU A 24 -38.78 -11.81 14.44
N ASN A 25 -38.94 -12.66 13.43
CA ASN A 25 -37.86 -13.31 12.68
C ASN A 25 -37.24 -12.37 11.62
N GLU A 26 -36.95 -11.15 12.04
CA GLU A 26 -36.28 -10.13 11.21
C GLU A 26 -34.78 -10.12 11.52
N TRP A 27 -33.96 -10.18 10.48
CA TRP A 27 -32.51 -10.22 10.61
C TRP A 27 -31.88 -9.02 9.92
N HIS A 28 -30.82 -8.51 10.53
CA HIS A 28 -29.97 -7.47 9.98
C HIS A 28 -28.58 -8.02 9.70
N PHE A 29 -27.96 -7.57 8.62
CA PHE A 29 -26.59 -7.92 8.29
C PHE A 29 -25.75 -6.74 7.82
N ASP A 30 -24.45 -6.84 8.08
CA ASP A 30 -23.42 -5.96 7.55
C ASP A 30 -22.15 -6.72 7.16
N LEU A 31 -21.26 -6.07 6.42
CA LEU A 31 -19.94 -6.58 6.09
C LEU A 31 -18.86 -5.81 6.85
N ARG A 32 -17.89 -6.55 7.38
CA ARG A 32 -16.76 -5.98 8.12
C ARG A 32 -15.46 -6.61 7.64
N TYR A 33 -14.36 -5.86 7.75
CA TYR A 33 -13.03 -6.40 7.55
C TYR A 33 -12.40 -6.67 8.92
N MET A 34 -12.14 -7.94 9.22
CA MET A 34 -11.52 -8.39 10.46
C MET A 34 -9.98 -8.30 10.33
N GLN A 35 -9.35 -7.34 11.01
CA GLN A 35 -7.91 -7.06 10.89
C GLN A 35 -7.01 -7.91 11.80
N LEU A 36 -7.54 -8.93 12.48
CA LEU A 36 -6.76 -9.74 13.41
C LEU A 36 -5.79 -10.66 12.65
N GLU A 37 -4.49 -10.47 12.89
CA GLU A 37 -3.41 -11.33 12.39
C GLU A 37 -3.39 -12.69 13.11
N PRO A 38 -2.95 -13.78 12.44
CA PRO A 38 -2.35 -13.83 11.10
C PRO A 38 -3.35 -14.00 9.94
N ASN A 39 -4.65 -14.11 10.24
CA ASN A 39 -5.67 -14.56 9.29
C ASN A 39 -6.77 -13.51 9.06
N PRO A 40 -6.42 -12.28 8.63
CA PRO A 40 -7.42 -11.28 8.36
C PRO A 40 -8.39 -11.77 7.28
N SER A 41 -9.65 -11.36 7.39
CA SER A 41 -10.69 -11.79 6.46
C SER A 41 -11.85 -10.82 6.46
N HIS A 42 -12.61 -10.80 5.36
CA HIS A 42 -13.94 -10.22 5.42
C HIS A 42 -14.85 -11.17 6.19
N ILE A 43 -15.78 -10.58 6.93
CA ILE A 43 -16.84 -11.31 7.60
C ILE A 43 -18.18 -10.71 7.21
N ILE A 44 -19.20 -11.54 7.29
CA ILE A 44 -20.58 -11.09 7.39
C ILE A 44 -21.03 -11.25 8.84
N THR A 45 -21.65 -10.20 9.36
CA THR A 45 -22.28 -10.22 10.68
C THR A 45 -23.78 -10.31 10.49
N LEU A 46 -24.42 -11.22 11.22
CA LEU A 46 -25.86 -11.41 11.27
C LEU A 46 -26.35 -11.10 12.68
N ILE A 47 -27.44 -10.35 12.82
CA ILE A 47 -28.07 -10.12 14.12
C ILE A 47 -29.59 -10.18 13.99
N GLN A 48 -30.24 -10.79 14.97
CA GLN A 48 -31.66 -10.60 15.21
C GLN A 48 -31.82 -9.44 16.22
N PRO A 49 -32.29 -8.25 15.82
CA PRO A 49 -32.17 -7.04 16.64
C PRO A 49 -32.91 -7.11 18.00
N GLN A 50 -34.03 -7.83 18.07
CA GLN A 50 -34.87 -7.94 19.26
C GLN A 50 -34.23 -8.82 20.34
N SER A 51 -33.81 -10.03 19.97
CA SER A 51 -33.15 -10.99 20.88
C SER A 51 -31.65 -10.71 21.07
N GLN A 52 -31.06 -9.90 20.19
CA GLN A 52 -29.61 -9.64 20.10
C GLN A 52 -28.74 -10.89 19.85
N ILE A 53 -29.34 -11.98 19.34
CA ILE A 53 -28.58 -13.13 18.85
C ILE A 53 -27.72 -12.66 17.68
N ILE A 54 -26.41 -12.84 17.79
CA ILE A 54 -25.41 -12.42 16.81
C ILE A 54 -24.62 -13.61 16.30
N HIS A 55 -24.35 -13.63 15.01
CA HIS A 55 -23.55 -14.64 14.33
C HIS A 55 -22.57 -13.99 13.35
N ILE A 56 -21.46 -14.67 13.11
CA ILE A 56 -20.46 -14.24 12.14
C ILE A 56 -20.08 -15.41 11.24
N GLU A 57 -19.93 -15.12 9.95
CA GLU A 57 -19.34 -16.05 8.98
C GLU A 57 -18.12 -15.41 8.33
N ARG A 58 -17.04 -16.18 8.21
CA ARG A 58 -15.85 -15.75 7.45
C ARG A 58 -16.13 -15.90 5.96
N LEU A 59 -15.64 -14.93 5.20
CA LEU A 59 -15.74 -14.92 3.74
C LEU A 59 -14.35 -15.15 3.12
N PRO A 60 -14.21 -16.06 2.14
CA PRO A 60 -15.27 -16.92 1.59
C PRO A 60 -15.71 -18.04 2.56
N VAL A 61 -16.95 -18.52 2.40
CA VAL A 61 -17.49 -19.58 3.27
C VAL A 61 -16.71 -20.87 3.07
N GLY A 62 -16.33 -21.51 4.18
CA GLY A 62 -15.52 -22.73 4.20
C GLY A 62 -14.01 -22.49 4.26
N LEU A 63 -13.58 -21.23 4.37
CA LEU A 63 -12.18 -20.89 4.56
C LEU A 63 -11.66 -21.46 5.90
N PRO A 64 -10.57 -22.26 5.89
CA PRO A 64 -9.95 -22.77 7.12
C PRO A 64 -9.57 -21.66 8.10
N THR A 65 -9.71 -21.91 9.41
CA THR A 65 -9.42 -20.94 10.47
C THR A 65 -7.96 -20.48 10.49
N ASN A 66 -7.05 -21.31 9.97
CA ASN A 66 -5.63 -21.04 9.85
C ASN A 66 -5.21 -20.35 8.54
N GLN A 67 -6.15 -19.99 7.66
CA GLN A 67 -5.87 -19.31 6.40
C GLN A 67 -6.41 -17.88 6.40
N SER A 68 -5.66 -16.96 5.81
CA SER A 68 -6.10 -15.60 5.55
C SER A 68 -7.17 -15.58 4.46
N GLY A 69 -8.21 -14.78 4.66
CA GLY A 69 -9.29 -14.56 3.69
C GLY A 69 -8.99 -13.41 2.74
N ILE A 70 -7.75 -12.92 2.71
CA ILE A 70 -7.37 -11.71 1.97
C ILE A 70 -7.53 -11.85 0.46
N GLU A 71 -7.61 -13.07 -0.09
CA GLU A 71 -7.94 -13.34 -1.49
C GLU A 71 -9.35 -12.84 -1.87
N TYR A 72 -10.29 -12.88 -0.93
CA TYR A 72 -11.60 -12.28 -1.12
C TYR A 72 -11.57 -10.84 -0.60
N PHE A 73 -11.56 -9.88 -1.52
CA PHE A 73 -11.57 -8.44 -1.22
C PHE A 73 -12.47 -7.71 -2.23
N PRO A 74 -13.79 -7.71 -2.00
CA PRO A 74 -14.74 -7.11 -2.94
C PRO A 74 -14.60 -5.57 -2.95
N GLU A 75 -14.44 -5.00 -4.14
CA GLU A 75 -14.44 -3.56 -4.37
C GLU A 75 -15.86 -3.04 -4.72
N SER A 76 -16.80 -3.94 -5.05
CA SER A 76 -18.21 -3.60 -5.30
C SER A 76 -19.22 -4.54 -4.64
N ALA A 77 -20.45 -4.06 -4.46
CA ALA A 77 -21.56 -4.87 -3.94
C ALA A 77 -21.85 -6.10 -4.81
N LYS A 78 -21.71 -5.98 -6.14
CA LYS A 78 -21.89 -7.08 -7.10
C LYS A 78 -20.82 -8.16 -6.94
N GLU A 79 -19.57 -7.77 -6.68
CA GLU A 79 -18.50 -8.73 -6.38
C GLU A 79 -18.71 -9.42 -5.03
N ALA A 80 -19.26 -8.71 -4.04
CA ALA A 80 -19.54 -9.28 -2.73
C ALA A 80 -20.74 -10.25 -2.71
N ALA A 81 -21.77 -9.96 -3.51
CA ALA A 81 -23.07 -10.63 -3.42
C ALA A 81 -23.02 -12.17 -3.47
N PRO A 82 -22.24 -12.82 -4.36
CA PRO A 82 -22.20 -14.28 -4.43
C PRO A 82 -21.75 -14.97 -3.13
N GLU A 83 -20.65 -14.49 -2.52
CA GLU A 83 -20.14 -15.06 -1.27
C GLU A 83 -21.02 -14.67 -0.07
N VAL A 84 -21.62 -13.48 -0.10
CA VAL A 84 -22.58 -13.04 0.93
C VAL A 84 -23.85 -13.89 0.91
N ALA A 85 -24.43 -14.12 -0.28
CA ALA A 85 -25.58 -15.01 -0.45
C ALA A 85 -25.26 -16.43 0.01
N LYS A 86 -24.08 -16.95 -0.35
CA LYS A 86 -23.59 -18.26 0.12
C LYS A 86 -23.52 -18.31 1.64
N ALA A 87 -22.97 -17.27 2.27
CA ALA A 87 -22.83 -17.19 3.72
C ALA A 87 -24.17 -17.14 4.44
N PHE A 88 -25.18 -16.45 3.89
CA PHE A 88 -26.52 -16.49 4.47
C PHE A 88 -27.11 -17.89 4.46
N LEU A 89 -27.13 -18.52 3.29
CA LEU A 89 -27.70 -19.86 3.15
C LEU A 89 -26.98 -20.84 4.09
N HIS A 90 -25.65 -20.77 4.13
CA HIS A 90 -24.84 -21.58 5.03
C HIS A 90 -25.17 -21.34 6.51
N ALA A 91 -25.25 -20.08 6.94
CA ALA A 91 -25.51 -19.73 8.33
C ALA A 91 -26.84 -20.32 8.81
N PHE A 92 -27.93 -20.11 8.07
CA PHE A 92 -29.26 -20.59 8.49
C PHE A 92 -29.43 -22.10 8.35
N VAL A 93 -28.88 -22.74 7.31
CA VAL A 93 -28.88 -24.21 7.18
C VAL A 93 -28.13 -24.87 8.34
N ASN A 94 -27.04 -24.26 8.80
CA ASN A 94 -26.28 -24.72 9.96
C ASN A 94 -26.77 -24.13 11.30
N ASN A 95 -28.04 -23.72 11.35
CA ASN A 95 -28.71 -23.24 12.55
C ASN A 95 -27.95 -22.12 13.29
N ILE A 96 -27.33 -21.21 12.53
CA ILE A 96 -26.59 -20.05 13.07
C ILE A 96 -25.49 -20.49 14.05
N GLY A 97 -24.86 -21.64 13.78
CA GLY A 97 -23.81 -22.21 14.62
C GLY A 97 -24.31 -22.85 15.92
N GLN A 98 -25.62 -22.91 16.15
CA GLN A 98 -26.21 -23.48 17.38
C GLN A 98 -26.35 -25.00 17.31
N SER A 99 -26.04 -25.66 16.19
CA SER A 99 -26.22 -27.11 16.01
C SER A 99 -25.49 -27.97 17.04
N THR A 100 -24.46 -27.44 17.71
CA THR A 100 -23.71 -28.15 18.75
C THR A 100 -24.22 -27.89 20.17
N THR A 101 -25.21 -27.02 20.35
CA THR A 101 -25.79 -26.70 21.66
C THR A 101 -26.84 -27.75 22.06
N THR A 102 -26.82 -28.15 23.34
CA THR A 102 -27.85 -29.03 23.89
C THR A 102 -29.19 -28.31 23.84
N ASN A 103 -30.19 -28.91 23.20
CA ASN A 103 -31.52 -28.32 22.96
C ASN A 103 -31.55 -27.14 21.97
N ALA A 104 -30.66 -27.11 20.99
CA ALA A 104 -30.74 -26.14 19.90
C ALA A 104 -32.12 -26.20 19.22
N PRO A 105 -32.75 -25.05 18.91
CA PRO A 105 -33.98 -25.04 18.12
C PRO A 105 -33.69 -25.65 16.73
N PRO A 106 -34.69 -26.21 16.04
CA PRO A 106 -34.51 -26.64 14.65
C PRO A 106 -34.07 -25.47 13.76
N ALA A 107 -33.24 -25.75 12.75
CA ALA A 107 -32.84 -24.75 11.77
C ALA A 107 -34.07 -24.12 11.10
N PHE A 108 -34.00 -22.82 10.81
CA PHE A 108 -35.10 -22.03 10.25
C PHE A 108 -34.56 -21.00 9.25
N ALA A 109 -35.41 -20.56 8.33
CA ALA A 109 -35.08 -19.45 7.43
C ALA A 109 -35.54 -18.11 8.03
N PRO A 110 -34.84 -16.99 7.74
CA PRO A 110 -35.28 -15.68 8.16
C PRO A 110 -36.64 -15.33 7.53
N TRP A 111 -37.45 -14.51 8.21
CA TRP A 111 -38.64 -13.94 7.61
C TRP A 111 -38.26 -12.78 6.70
N LYS A 112 -37.39 -11.89 7.19
CA LYS A 112 -36.97 -10.67 6.51
C LYS A 112 -35.50 -10.38 6.76
N LEU A 113 -34.86 -9.80 5.75
CA LEU A 113 -33.47 -9.37 5.79
C LEU A 113 -33.38 -7.86 5.60
N THR A 114 -32.47 -7.24 6.37
CA THR A 114 -32.17 -5.81 6.28
C THR A 114 -30.66 -5.57 6.25
N THR A 115 -30.23 -4.50 5.59
CA THR A 115 -28.85 -4.01 5.64
C THR A 115 -28.83 -2.49 5.50
N GLU A 116 -27.76 -1.83 5.93
CA GLU A 116 -27.64 -0.37 5.79
C GLU A 116 -27.14 0.06 4.41
N ASP A 117 -26.53 -0.86 3.66
CA ASP A 117 -25.94 -0.59 2.35
C ASP A 117 -26.95 -0.87 1.22
N LYS A 118 -27.38 0.20 0.54
CA LYS A 118 -28.32 0.14 -0.58
C LYS A 118 -27.81 -0.71 -1.75
N ASP A 119 -26.55 -0.57 -2.10
CA ASP A 119 -25.99 -1.29 -3.26
C ASP A 119 -25.83 -2.77 -2.94
N LEU A 120 -25.43 -3.09 -1.71
CA LEU A 120 -25.37 -4.47 -1.22
C LEU A 120 -26.75 -5.10 -1.11
N ALA A 121 -27.76 -4.38 -0.59
CA ALA A 121 -29.13 -4.86 -0.50
C ALA A 121 -29.65 -5.31 -1.87
N SER A 122 -29.46 -4.46 -2.90
CA SER A 122 -29.85 -4.77 -4.27
C SER A 122 -29.07 -5.96 -4.85
N ALA A 123 -27.74 -5.94 -4.76
CA ALA A 123 -26.89 -6.96 -5.38
C ALA A 123 -27.12 -8.35 -4.76
N VAL A 124 -27.25 -8.44 -3.44
CA VAL A 124 -27.55 -9.70 -2.74
C VAL A 124 -28.98 -10.17 -3.07
N SER A 125 -29.95 -9.25 -3.14
CA SER A 125 -31.33 -9.60 -3.53
C SER A 125 -31.38 -10.25 -4.91
N ASP A 126 -30.68 -9.65 -5.88
CA ASP A 126 -30.60 -10.18 -7.24
C ASP A 126 -29.86 -11.52 -7.29
N GLU A 127 -28.80 -11.67 -6.50
CA GLU A 127 -28.06 -12.93 -6.41
C GLU A 127 -28.89 -14.06 -5.79
N LEU A 128 -29.64 -13.79 -4.71
CA LEU A 128 -30.56 -14.76 -4.09
C LEU A 128 -31.64 -15.23 -5.08
N LYS A 129 -32.21 -14.31 -5.88
CA LYS A 129 -33.14 -14.65 -6.97
C LYS A 129 -32.45 -15.53 -8.00
N ARG A 130 -31.26 -15.12 -8.46
CA ARG A 130 -30.50 -15.81 -9.52
C ARG A 130 -30.16 -17.25 -9.14
N ILE A 131 -29.83 -17.52 -7.88
CA ILE A 131 -29.50 -18.87 -7.40
C ILE A 131 -30.74 -19.73 -7.06
N GLY A 132 -31.96 -19.17 -7.12
CA GLY A 132 -33.20 -19.90 -6.94
C GLY A 132 -33.71 -19.99 -5.50
N VAL A 133 -33.44 -18.99 -4.66
CA VAL A 133 -34.10 -18.86 -3.35
C VAL A 133 -35.58 -18.57 -3.57
N ARG A 134 -36.46 -19.44 -3.06
CA ARG A 134 -37.90 -19.43 -3.40
C ARG A 134 -38.69 -18.27 -2.80
N PRO A 135 -38.49 -17.88 -1.53
CA PRO A 135 -39.33 -16.82 -0.96
C PRO A 135 -39.00 -15.45 -1.55
N LEU A 136 -39.94 -14.86 -2.28
CA LEU A 136 -39.79 -13.56 -2.94
C LEU A 136 -39.47 -12.45 -1.92
N GLU A 137 -39.95 -12.56 -0.68
CA GLU A 137 -39.69 -11.55 0.34
C GLU A 137 -38.24 -11.61 0.86
N LEU A 138 -37.58 -12.78 0.85
CA LEU A 138 -36.14 -12.89 1.16
C LEU A 138 -35.27 -12.33 0.03
N CYS A 139 -35.81 -12.33 -1.17
CA CYS A 139 -35.23 -11.70 -2.35
C CYS A 139 -35.49 -10.19 -2.40
N THR A 140 -36.06 -9.60 -1.35
CA THR A 140 -36.35 -8.16 -1.25
C THR A 140 -35.73 -7.62 0.03
N ILE A 141 -34.40 -7.47 0.03
CA ILE A 141 -33.66 -6.96 1.20
C ILE A 141 -33.96 -5.47 1.35
N THR A 142 -34.41 -5.09 2.54
CA THR A 142 -34.81 -3.70 2.85
C THR A 142 -33.70 -2.94 3.57
N LEU A 143 -33.76 -1.60 3.52
CA LEU A 143 -32.82 -0.77 4.26
C LEU A 143 -33.13 -0.80 5.76
N SER A 144 -32.10 -1.00 6.58
CA SER A 144 -32.23 -0.95 8.03
C SER A 144 -32.37 0.49 8.55
N LYS A 145 -32.98 0.63 9.73
CA LYS A 145 -33.08 1.90 10.46
C LYS A 145 -31.78 2.15 11.23
N THR A 146 -31.43 3.42 11.47
CA THR A 146 -30.26 3.81 12.28
C THR A 146 -30.21 3.13 13.66
N GLN A 147 -31.37 2.91 14.28
CA GLN A 147 -31.45 2.21 15.57
C GLN A 147 -30.97 0.76 15.47
N THR A 148 -31.33 0.04 14.41
CA THR A 148 -30.88 -1.33 14.16
C THR A 148 -29.37 -1.39 13.98
N ASN A 149 -28.78 -0.45 13.24
CA ASN A 149 -27.34 -0.40 13.01
C ASN A 149 -26.58 -0.14 14.32
N ARG A 150 -27.12 0.69 15.22
CA ARG A 150 -26.56 0.91 16.57
C ARG A 150 -26.60 -0.36 17.43
N ILE A 151 -27.71 -1.12 17.37
CA ILE A 151 -27.84 -2.40 18.09
C ILE A 151 -26.79 -3.39 17.56
N MET A 152 -26.66 -3.51 16.23
CA MET A 152 -25.64 -4.33 15.57
C MET A 152 -24.23 -3.96 16.03
N GLN A 153 -23.85 -2.68 15.95
CA GLN A 153 -22.53 -2.23 16.36
C GLN A 153 -22.24 -2.51 17.83
N LYS A 154 -23.22 -2.34 18.73
CA LYS A 154 -23.06 -2.61 20.16
C LYS A 154 -22.90 -4.11 20.44
N ALA A 155 -23.68 -4.96 19.79
CA ALA A 155 -23.56 -6.41 19.89
C ALA A 155 -22.21 -6.89 19.35
N PHE A 156 -21.83 -6.43 18.15
CA PHE A 156 -20.55 -6.77 17.55
C PHE A 156 -19.36 -6.29 18.38
N THR A 157 -19.42 -5.10 19.00
CA THR A 157 -18.36 -4.61 19.89
C THR A 157 -18.12 -5.55 21.08
N ARG A 158 -19.18 -6.12 21.65
CA ARG A 158 -19.06 -7.12 22.73
C ARG A 158 -18.46 -8.43 22.22
N LEU A 159 -18.97 -8.94 21.09
CA LEU A 159 -18.44 -10.14 20.45
C LEU A 159 -16.95 -10.00 20.11
N PHE A 160 -16.57 -8.87 19.51
CA PHE A 160 -15.20 -8.60 19.11
C PHE A 160 -14.24 -8.48 20.29
N ALA A 161 -14.70 -7.99 21.44
CA ALA A 161 -13.89 -8.02 22.68
C ALA A 161 -13.52 -9.47 23.06
N ASN A 162 -14.45 -10.42 22.93
CA ASN A 162 -14.18 -11.83 23.18
C ASN A 162 -13.23 -12.42 22.13
N LEU A 163 -13.40 -12.07 20.85
CA LEU A 163 -12.51 -12.50 19.77
C LEU A 163 -11.07 -12.02 19.97
N LYS A 164 -10.87 -10.78 20.44
CA LYS A 164 -9.54 -10.25 20.79
C LYS A 164 -8.88 -11.09 21.88
N THR A 165 -9.61 -11.41 22.95
CA THR A 165 -9.11 -12.27 24.03
C THR A 165 -8.76 -13.67 23.52
N ALA A 166 -9.62 -14.27 22.69
CA ALA A 166 -9.37 -15.58 22.10
C ALA A 166 -8.15 -15.59 21.17
N ALA A 167 -7.87 -14.47 20.50
CA ALA A 167 -6.67 -14.27 19.69
C ALA A 167 -5.43 -13.90 20.52
N GLY A 168 -5.51 -13.92 21.86
CA GLY A 168 -4.39 -13.65 22.77
C GLY A 168 -4.15 -12.18 23.11
N TYR A 169 -5.03 -11.27 22.67
CA TYR A 169 -4.93 -9.86 23.02
C TYR A 169 -5.69 -9.57 24.32
N THR A 170 -4.96 -9.19 25.37
CA THR A 170 -5.51 -8.82 26.69
C THR A 170 -5.03 -7.42 27.12
N GLY A 171 -5.62 -6.87 28.18
CA GLY A 171 -5.21 -5.59 28.78
C GLY A 171 -5.11 -4.43 27.79
N THR A 172 -4.00 -3.70 27.82
CA THR A 172 -3.73 -2.54 26.95
C THR A 172 -3.67 -2.91 25.47
N GLY A 173 -3.17 -4.11 25.13
CA GLY A 173 -3.13 -4.59 23.75
C GLY A 173 -4.54 -4.78 23.18
N SER A 174 -5.44 -5.39 23.96
CA SER A 174 -6.86 -5.52 23.56
C SER A 174 -7.53 -4.15 23.45
N ALA A 175 -7.28 -3.25 24.40
CA ALA A 175 -7.86 -1.89 24.39
C ALA A 175 -7.40 -1.05 23.19
N ALA A 176 -6.18 -1.26 22.69
CA ALA A 176 -5.65 -0.56 21.53
C ALA A 176 -6.30 -0.98 20.21
N ILE A 177 -6.84 -2.22 20.14
CA ILE A 177 -7.45 -2.76 18.91
C ILE A 177 -8.91 -2.30 18.82
N THR A 178 -9.16 -1.49 17.80
CA THR A 178 -10.45 -0.86 17.53
C THR A 178 -11.41 -1.87 16.91
N THR A 179 -12.67 -1.83 17.34
CA THR A 179 -13.72 -2.67 16.75
C THR A 179 -13.94 -2.30 15.27
N PRO A 180 -13.85 -3.26 14.34
CA PRO A 180 -14.17 -3.04 12.92
C PRO A 180 -15.51 -2.35 12.76
N GLN A 181 -15.56 -1.31 11.93
CA GLN A 181 -16.82 -0.70 11.50
C GLN A 181 -17.36 -1.44 10.28
N PRO A 182 -18.69 -1.45 10.08
CA PRO A 182 -19.25 -1.89 8.81
C PRO A 182 -18.73 -1.02 7.67
N PHE A 183 -18.48 -1.61 6.51
CA PHE A 183 -18.14 -0.86 5.31
C PHE A 183 -19.28 -0.94 4.30
N THR A 184 -19.41 0.12 3.50
CA THR A 184 -20.46 0.25 2.48
C THR A 184 -19.85 0.52 1.11
N PHE A 185 -20.53 0.07 0.06
CA PHE A 185 -20.10 0.18 -1.33
C PHE A 185 -20.60 1.46 -2.02
N TRP A 186 -21.75 2.00 -1.61
CA TRP A 186 -22.38 3.15 -2.29
C TRP A 186 -21.54 4.43 -2.29
N ASN A 187 -20.64 4.59 -1.31
CA ASN A 187 -19.69 5.70 -1.25
C ASN A 187 -18.33 5.40 -1.87
N PHE A 188 -18.08 4.14 -2.22
CA PHE A 188 -16.78 3.74 -2.73
C PHE A 188 -16.79 3.80 -4.26
N LYS A 189 -16.10 4.78 -4.81
CA LYS A 189 -15.79 4.86 -6.24
C LYS A 189 -14.29 4.83 -6.38
N PRO A 190 -13.71 3.72 -6.89
CA PRO A 190 -12.30 3.74 -7.31
C PRO A 190 -12.12 4.92 -8.27
N ASP A 191 -11.16 5.81 -7.99
CA ASP A 191 -10.93 6.97 -8.85
C ASP A 191 -10.59 6.49 -10.28
N PRO A 192 -11.47 6.71 -11.27
CA PRO A 192 -11.20 6.29 -12.65
C PRO A 192 -10.03 7.06 -13.25
N GLN A 193 -9.72 8.26 -12.73
CA GLN A 193 -8.67 9.14 -13.22
C GLN A 193 -7.31 8.89 -12.58
N GLU A 194 -7.22 8.22 -11.42
CA GLU A 194 -5.95 7.60 -10.97
C GLU A 194 -5.56 6.39 -11.82
N MET A 195 -6.53 5.82 -12.54
CA MET A 195 -6.27 4.78 -13.54
C MET A 195 -5.72 5.33 -14.86
N SER A 196 -5.85 6.63 -15.12
CA SER A 196 -5.10 7.33 -16.15
C SER A 196 -3.71 7.67 -15.61
N PRO A 197 -2.62 7.62 -16.41
CA PRO A 197 -1.45 8.46 -16.13
C PRO A 197 -2.00 9.83 -15.75
N ARG A 198 -1.73 10.31 -14.51
CA ARG A 198 -2.17 11.64 -14.05
C ARG A 198 -2.15 12.53 -15.27
N ARG A 199 -3.31 13.09 -15.65
CA ARG A 199 -3.43 14.12 -16.68
C ARG A 199 -2.46 15.25 -16.27
N ARG A 200 -1.18 15.07 -16.60
CA ARG A 200 -0.36 16.11 -17.19
C ARG A 200 -1.24 16.69 -18.30
N SER A 201 -0.95 17.88 -18.74
CA SER A 201 -1.19 18.19 -20.13
C SER A 201 -0.50 17.10 -20.98
N GLN A 202 -1.11 15.92 -21.13
CA GLN A 202 -0.97 15.10 -22.29
C GLN A 202 -1.50 16.03 -23.34
N SER A 203 -0.59 16.85 -23.89
CA SER A 203 -0.77 17.30 -25.25
C SER A 203 -1.19 16.05 -25.98
N THR A 204 -2.32 16.13 -26.67
CA THR A 204 -2.85 15.06 -27.51
C THR A 204 -1.81 14.52 -28.50
N ASP A 205 -0.67 15.21 -28.63
CA ASP A 205 0.46 14.96 -29.50
C ASP A 205 1.60 14.12 -28.89
N GLU A 206 1.48 13.54 -27.68
CA GLU A 206 2.50 12.58 -27.22
C GLU A 206 2.51 11.33 -28.12
N SER A 207 3.65 11.04 -28.75
CA SER A 207 3.81 9.86 -29.60
C SER A 207 3.64 8.57 -28.80
N ASP A 208 3.14 7.51 -29.46
CA ASP A 208 2.89 6.22 -28.81
C ASP A 208 4.18 5.57 -28.26
N GLU A 209 5.33 5.86 -28.86
CA GLU A 209 6.63 5.44 -28.36
C GLU A 209 6.96 6.08 -27.00
N VAL A 210 6.74 7.38 -26.84
CA VAL A 210 6.95 8.08 -25.56
C VAL A 210 6.01 7.54 -24.49
N LYS A 211 4.74 7.29 -24.85
CA LYS A 211 3.78 6.64 -23.94
C LYS A 211 4.26 5.26 -23.52
N ARG A 212 4.72 4.43 -24.46
CA ARG A 212 5.25 3.08 -24.19
C ARG A 212 6.45 3.12 -23.25
N VAL A 213 7.40 4.01 -23.49
CA VAL A 213 8.58 4.18 -22.60
C VAL A 213 8.17 4.62 -21.20
N ASN A 214 7.23 5.57 -21.09
CA ASN A 214 6.72 6.03 -19.79
C ASN A 214 6.02 4.90 -19.00
N LEU A 215 5.25 4.05 -19.67
CA LEU A 215 4.61 2.89 -19.05
C LEU A 215 5.64 1.83 -18.62
N ALA A 216 6.67 1.60 -19.43
CA ALA A 216 7.76 0.69 -19.10
C ALA A 216 8.55 1.17 -17.87
N LEU A 217 8.83 2.47 -17.76
CA LEU A 217 9.49 3.04 -16.58
C LEU A 217 8.64 2.86 -15.31
N ARG A 218 7.31 3.00 -15.39
CA ARG A 218 6.41 2.76 -14.25
C ARG A 218 6.35 1.29 -13.85
N TYR A 219 6.38 0.39 -14.82
CA TYR A 219 6.50 -1.04 -14.55
C TYR A 219 7.78 -1.32 -13.76
N ILE A 220 8.92 -0.80 -14.21
CA ILE A 220 10.21 -0.98 -13.55
C ILE A 220 10.20 -0.39 -12.15
N GLU A 221 9.70 0.85 -11.98
CA GLU A 221 9.57 1.49 -10.67
C GLU A 221 8.73 0.64 -9.71
N THR A 222 7.56 0.16 -10.16
CA THR A 222 6.69 -0.68 -9.33
C THR A 222 7.34 -2.01 -8.98
N TRP A 223 7.98 -2.66 -9.96
CA TRP A 223 8.71 -3.91 -9.78
C TRP A 223 9.85 -3.75 -8.78
N THR A 224 10.72 -2.77 -9.00
CA THR A 224 11.93 -2.52 -8.20
C THR A 224 11.59 -2.10 -6.78
N ASN A 225 10.58 -1.25 -6.58
CA ASN A 225 10.15 -0.87 -5.24
C ASN A 225 9.51 -2.04 -4.47
N SER A 226 8.87 -2.98 -5.18
CA SER A 226 8.20 -4.11 -4.54
C SER A 226 9.13 -5.28 -4.26
N ARG A 227 10.25 -5.40 -4.97
CA ARG A 227 11.17 -6.54 -4.87
C ARG A 227 12.04 -6.46 -3.61
N PRO A 228 12.35 -7.61 -2.96
CA PRO A 228 13.40 -7.69 -1.93
C PRO A 228 14.72 -7.09 -2.46
N PRO A 229 15.37 -6.20 -1.70
CA PRO A 229 16.63 -5.60 -2.12
C PRO A 229 17.71 -6.66 -2.24
N ASP A 230 18.60 -6.48 -3.22
CA ASP A 230 19.75 -7.34 -3.44
C ASP A 230 20.95 -6.77 -2.65
N PRO A 231 21.50 -7.49 -1.66
CA PRO A 231 22.64 -7.02 -0.87
C PRO A 231 23.87 -6.66 -1.71
N SER A 232 23.98 -7.20 -2.93
CA SER A 232 25.10 -6.91 -3.84
C SER A 232 24.94 -5.60 -4.63
N GLN A 233 23.75 -4.98 -4.63
CA GLN A 233 23.41 -3.83 -5.49
C GLN A 233 23.34 -2.47 -4.77
N VAL A 234 23.98 -2.33 -3.60
CA VAL A 234 23.83 -1.13 -2.72
C VAL A 234 24.55 0.14 -3.25
N ASP A 235 25.10 0.15 -4.48
CA ASP A 235 25.79 1.33 -5.00
C ASP A 235 24.85 2.33 -5.69
N SER A 236 24.51 3.42 -4.98
CA SER A 236 23.75 4.57 -5.50
C SER A 236 24.28 5.14 -6.80
N LYS A 237 25.60 5.08 -7.02
CA LYS A 237 26.23 5.68 -8.20
C LYS A 237 25.80 5.00 -9.49
N SER A 238 25.17 3.82 -9.41
CA SER A 238 24.79 3.00 -10.55
C SER A 238 23.29 2.99 -10.90
N PHE A 239 22.45 3.72 -10.14
CA PHE A 239 20.98 3.64 -10.30
C PHE A 239 20.50 3.99 -11.72
N MET A 240 20.87 5.16 -12.25
CA MET A 240 20.41 5.57 -13.60
C MET A 240 20.92 4.64 -14.72
N PRO A 241 22.22 4.25 -14.74
CA PRO A 241 22.69 3.20 -15.64
C PRO A 241 21.92 1.88 -15.51
N GLN A 242 21.57 1.47 -14.29
CA GLN A 242 20.79 0.25 -14.03
C GLN A 242 19.37 0.36 -14.61
N VAL A 243 18.65 1.44 -14.31
CA VAL A 243 17.29 1.67 -14.84
C VAL A 243 17.30 1.68 -16.36
N LYS A 244 18.30 2.31 -17.00
CA LYS A 244 18.44 2.29 -18.46
C LYS A 244 18.61 0.86 -18.99
N ARG A 245 19.49 0.05 -18.37
CA ARG A 245 19.68 -1.36 -18.75
C ARG A 245 18.41 -2.18 -18.56
N GLU A 246 17.73 -2.00 -17.43
CA GLU A 246 16.46 -2.70 -17.15
C GLU A 246 15.37 -2.32 -18.16
N LEU A 247 15.31 -1.05 -18.57
CA LEU A 247 14.37 -0.58 -19.59
C LEU A 247 14.64 -1.24 -20.94
N GLU A 248 15.90 -1.27 -21.38
CA GLU A 248 16.30 -1.92 -22.63
C GLU A 248 15.99 -3.43 -22.62
N VAL A 249 16.23 -4.11 -21.48
CA VAL A 249 15.88 -5.52 -21.30
C VAL A 249 14.37 -5.72 -21.31
N LEU A 250 13.62 -4.91 -20.57
CA LEU A 250 12.16 -4.99 -20.50
C LEU A 250 11.54 -4.83 -21.88
N LEU A 251 11.93 -3.82 -22.66
CA LEU A 251 11.38 -3.59 -24.00
C LEU A 251 11.59 -4.82 -24.91
N LYS A 252 12.77 -5.45 -24.86
CA LYS A 252 13.05 -6.71 -25.58
C LYS A 252 12.21 -7.88 -25.08
N VAL A 253 11.95 -7.96 -23.77
CA VAL A 253 11.10 -9.00 -23.17
C VAL A 253 9.65 -8.82 -23.60
N LEU A 254 9.14 -7.59 -23.64
CA LEU A 254 7.77 -7.29 -24.08
C LEU A 254 7.53 -7.75 -25.51
N ASP A 255 8.50 -7.57 -26.41
CA ASP A 255 8.39 -8.02 -27.81
C ASP A 255 8.38 -9.57 -27.91
N LYS A 256 9.13 -10.26 -27.05
CA LYS A 256 9.20 -11.73 -27.02
C LYS A 256 8.06 -12.40 -26.25
N ARG A 257 7.43 -11.67 -25.33
CA ARG A 257 6.34 -12.13 -24.46
C ARG A 257 5.15 -11.18 -24.59
N PRO A 258 4.39 -11.26 -25.69
CA PRO A 258 3.16 -10.49 -25.84
C PRO A 258 2.13 -10.87 -24.77
N GLU A 259 1.13 -10.00 -24.56
CA GLU A 259 0.10 -10.18 -23.51
C GLU A 259 -0.49 -11.59 -23.51
N GLY A 260 -0.94 -12.08 -24.66
CA GLY A 260 -1.60 -13.39 -24.75
C GLY A 260 -0.74 -14.54 -24.25
N LYS A 261 0.58 -14.48 -24.46
CA LYS A 261 1.52 -15.50 -23.99
C LYS A 261 1.70 -15.42 -22.47
N VAL A 262 1.98 -14.24 -21.92
CA VAL A 262 2.19 -14.08 -20.47
C VAL A 262 0.93 -14.43 -19.70
N LYS A 263 -0.24 -14.04 -20.21
CA LYS A 263 -1.53 -14.42 -19.64
C LYS A 263 -1.72 -15.94 -19.64
N ALA A 264 -1.42 -16.61 -20.76
CA ALA A 264 -1.55 -18.07 -20.86
C ALA A 264 -0.61 -18.78 -19.87
N ASP A 265 0.65 -18.36 -19.77
CA ASP A 265 1.62 -18.90 -18.81
C ASP A 265 1.10 -18.69 -17.36
N ALA A 266 0.60 -17.50 -17.05
CA ALA A 266 0.05 -17.17 -15.74
C ALA A 266 -1.21 -18.00 -15.39
N ASP A 267 -2.07 -18.24 -16.36
CA ASP A 267 -3.26 -19.09 -16.18
C ASP A 267 -2.90 -20.58 -16.08
N ALA A 268 -1.75 -20.98 -16.62
CA ALA A 268 -1.18 -22.32 -16.45
C ALA A 268 -0.48 -22.51 -15.08
N GLY A 269 -0.44 -21.48 -14.23
CA GLY A 269 0.09 -21.57 -12.86
C GLY A 269 1.52 -21.06 -12.68
N ASP A 270 2.16 -20.51 -13.72
CA ASP A 270 3.48 -19.87 -13.61
C ASP A 270 3.39 -18.60 -12.76
N ALA A 271 4.10 -18.61 -11.62
CA ALA A 271 4.06 -17.54 -10.64
C ALA A 271 4.71 -16.23 -11.14
N ASP A 272 5.81 -16.33 -11.89
CA ASP A 272 6.54 -15.18 -12.42
C ASP A 272 5.75 -14.52 -13.55
N ALA A 273 5.10 -15.33 -14.40
CA ALA A 273 4.18 -14.84 -15.42
C ALA A 273 2.94 -14.18 -14.80
N ALA A 274 2.40 -14.74 -13.70
CA ALA A 274 1.30 -14.11 -12.97
C ALA A 274 1.71 -12.76 -12.38
N LEU A 275 2.91 -12.66 -11.79
CA LEU A 275 3.43 -11.38 -11.29
C LEU A 275 3.65 -10.36 -12.42
N ASP A 276 4.28 -10.76 -13.53
CA ASP A 276 4.48 -9.91 -14.73
C ASP A 276 3.14 -9.41 -15.27
N TYR A 277 2.18 -10.31 -15.51
CA TYR A 277 0.87 -9.91 -16.03
C TYR A 277 0.11 -9.02 -15.06
N GLY A 278 0.17 -9.31 -13.75
CA GLY A 278 -0.40 -8.44 -12.71
C GLY A 278 0.15 -7.02 -12.77
N LEU A 279 1.47 -6.85 -12.93
CA LEU A 279 2.09 -5.54 -13.07
C LEU A 279 1.72 -4.86 -14.39
N ARG A 280 1.69 -5.59 -15.51
CA ARG A 280 1.23 -5.02 -16.79
C ARG A 280 -0.20 -4.50 -16.70
N LEU A 281 -1.10 -5.27 -16.10
CA LEU A 281 -2.49 -4.85 -15.86
C LEU A 281 -2.58 -3.67 -14.89
N SER A 282 -1.70 -3.58 -13.90
CA SER A 282 -1.72 -2.49 -12.93
C SER A 282 -1.29 -1.14 -13.55
N VAL A 283 -0.35 -1.16 -14.51
CA VAL A 283 0.14 0.05 -15.18
C VAL A 283 -0.48 0.32 -16.56
N GLY A 284 -1.01 -0.71 -17.24
CA GLY A 284 -1.47 -0.66 -18.64
C GLY A 284 -0.37 -0.85 -19.69
N LEU A 285 0.68 -1.64 -19.40
CA LEU A 285 1.82 -1.84 -20.29
C LEU A 285 1.56 -3.01 -21.25
N CYS A 286 1.41 -2.71 -22.54
CA CYS A 286 1.10 -3.70 -23.59
C CYS A 286 -0.21 -4.49 -23.34
N CYS A 287 -1.11 -3.97 -22.51
CA CYS A 287 -2.46 -4.48 -22.26
C CYS A 287 -3.37 -3.34 -21.78
N THR A 288 -4.68 -3.57 -21.75
CA THR A 288 -5.61 -2.65 -21.11
C THR A 288 -5.42 -2.70 -19.60
N ARG A 289 -5.23 -1.53 -18.98
CA ARG A 289 -5.13 -1.42 -17.52
C ARG A 289 -6.41 -1.95 -16.87
N ASP A 290 -6.27 -2.85 -15.90
CA ASP A 290 -7.40 -3.48 -15.21
C ASP A 290 -7.00 -3.72 -13.75
N ARG A 291 -7.49 -2.84 -12.87
CA ARG A 291 -7.15 -2.85 -11.45
C ARG A 291 -7.65 -4.12 -10.75
N PRO A 292 -8.93 -4.52 -10.81
CA PRO A 292 -9.39 -5.76 -10.19
C PRO A 292 -8.60 -6.98 -10.69
N LYS A 293 -8.39 -7.08 -12.01
CA LYS A 293 -7.68 -8.23 -12.59
C LYS A 293 -6.20 -8.24 -12.20
N SER A 294 -5.53 -7.09 -12.09
CA SER A 294 -4.14 -7.03 -11.61
C SER A 294 -3.98 -7.68 -10.22
N ARG A 295 -4.93 -7.41 -9.30
CA ARG A 295 -4.93 -8.04 -7.98
C ARG A 295 -5.13 -9.54 -8.06
N VAL A 296 -6.04 -10.02 -8.90
CA VAL A 296 -6.25 -11.46 -9.10
C VAL A 296 -4.94 -12.13 -9.49
N TYR A 297 -4.16 -11.55 -10.40
CA TYR A 297 -2.87 -12.11 -10.81
C TYR A 297 -1.77 -11.97 -9.75
N PHE A 298 -1.74 -10.91 -8.94
CA PHE A 298 -0.86 -10.85 -7.77
C PHE A 298 -1.17 -11.94 -6.74
N ILE A 299 -2.46 -12.19 -6.47
CA ILE A 299 -2.88 -13.28 -5.57
C ILE A 299 -2.52 -14.65 -6.18
N LYS A 300 -2.72 -14.86 -7.49
CA LYS A 300 -2.25 -16.07 -8.19
C LYS A 300 -0.74 -16.28 -8.01
N ALA A 301 0.06 -15.22 -8.14
CA ALA A 301 1.51 -15.30 -7.94
C ALA A 301 1.86 -15.69 -6.48
N ILE A 302 1.11 -15.19 -5.50
CA ILE A 302 1.31 -15.53 -4.07
C ILE A 302 0.93 -16.98 -3.76
N LEU A 303 -0.21 -17.42 -4.30
CA LEU A 303 -0.80 -18.74 -4.02
C LEU A 303 -0.22 -19.86 -4.88
N SER A 304 0.55 -19.54 -5.94
CA SER A 304 1.16 -20.56 -6.79
C SER A 304 2.12 -21.44 -5.96
N PRO A 305 1.95 -22.78 -5.95
CA PRO A 305 2.80 -23.69 -5.17
C PRO A 305 4.29 -23.59 -5.52
N GLY A 306 4.61 -23.25 -6.78
CA GLY A 306 5.99 -23.10 -7.27
C GLY A 306 6.58 -21.71 -7.08
N ALA A 307 5.84 -20.76 -6.50
CA ALA A 307 6.33 -19.40 -6.32
C ALA A 307 7.45 -19.34 -5.28
N SER A 308 8.60 -18.77 -5.69
CA SER A 308 9.70 -18.46 -4.77
C SER A 308 9.29 -17.39 -3.75
N ASP A 309 9.93 -17.38 -2.58
CA ASP A 309 9.68 -16.37 -1.55
C ASP A 309 9.89 -14.95 -2.07
N LYS A 310 10.84 -14.78 -3.00
CA LYS A 310 11.09 -13.50 -3.68
C LYS A 310 9.90 -13.05 -4.53
N THR A 311 9.29 -13.96 -5.27
CA THR A 311 8.09 -13.67 -6.09
C THR A 311 6.92 -13.32 -5.19
N LYS A 312 6.72 -14.09 -4.12
CA LYS A 312 5.69 -13.82 -3.10
C LYS A 312 5.91 -12.45 -2.45
N ALA A 313 7.12 -12.16 -2.00
CA ALA A 313 7.47 -10.88 -1.38
C ALA A 313 7.23 -9.71 -2.34
N THR A 314 7.59 -9.87 -3.62
CA THR A 314 7.37 -8.86 -4.66
C THR A 314 5.89 -8.63 -4.93
N ALA A 315 5.10 -9.70 -5.04
CA ALA A 315 3.65 -9.61 -5.20
C ALA A 315 2.96 -8.95 -4.00
N HIS A 316 3.36 -9.30 -2.77
CA HIS A 316 2.88 -8.62 -1.56
C HIS A 316 3.28 -7.14 -1.56
N GLY A 317 4.52 -6.79 -1.94
CA GLY A 317 4.97 -5.40 -2.11
C GLY A 317 4.11 -4.61 -3.10
N ALA A 318 3.78 -5.20 -4.26
CA ALA A 318 2.92 -4.59 -5.26
C ALA A 318 1.48 -4.38 -4.74
N LEU A 319 0.97 -5.31 -3.92
CA LEU A 319 -0.36 -5.20 -3.31
C LEU A 319 -0.46 -4.08 -2.26
N ILE A 320 0.63 -3.68 -1.61
CA ILE A 320 0.66 -2.47 -0.75
C ILE A 320 0.20 -1.27 -1.56
N TYR A 321 0.86 -1.01 -2.70
CA TYR A 321 0.48 0.08 -3.59
C TYR A 321 -0.91 -0.11 -4.17
N TRP A 322 -1.27 -1.34 -4.56
CA TRP A 322 -2.61 -1.62 -5.06
C TRP A 322 -3.68 -1.16 -4.08
N HIS A 323 -3.55 -1.46 -2.78
CA HIS A 323 -4.51 -1.01 -1.78
C HIS A 323 -4.46 0.50 -1.51
N LEU A 324 -3.30 1.14 -1.63
CA LEU A 324 -3.14 2.58 -1.39
C LEU A 324 -3.60 3.48 -2.53
N TYR A 325 -3.50 3.01 -3.77
CA TYR A 325 -3.90 3.78 -4.97
C TYR A 325 -5.42 3.99 -5.11
N SER A 326 -6.24 3.47 -4.19
CA SER A 326 -7.69 3.75 -4.16
C SER A 326 -8.06 4.98 -3.31
N LEU A 327 -7.09 5.68 -2.71
CA LEU A 327 -7.33 6.41 -1.46
C LEU A 327 -7.11 7.94 -1.50
N ARG A 328 -7.33 8.61 -2.64
CA ARG A 328 -7.11 10.08 -2.70
C ARG A 328 -8.01 10.93 -1.81
N THR A 329 -9.24 10.50 -1.53
CA THR A 329 -10.23 11.35 -0.87
C THR A 329 -10.76 10.80 0.45
N ASP A 330 -10.80 9.49 0.63
CA ASP A 330 -11.23 8.87 1.89
C ASP A 330 -10.55 7.52 2.10
N LEU A 331 -9.72 7.45 3.13
CA LEU A 331 -8.87 6.31 3.41
C LEU A 331 -9.65 5.28 4.23
N GLN A 332 -10.44 4.44 3.54
CA GLN A 332 -11.22 3.38 4.19
C GLN A 332 -10.28 2.45 4.99
N SER A 333 -10.61 2.22 6.26
CA SER A 333 -9.80 1.43 7.19
C SER A 333 -9.42 0.06 6.64
N ARG A 334 -10.33 -0.64 5.96
CA ARG A 334 -10.06 -1.97 5.38
C ARG A 334 -8.90 -2.00 4.39
N TYR A 335 -8.73 -0.95 3.57
CA TYR A 335 -7.62 -0.90 2.60
C TYR A 335 -6.29 -0.70 3.29
N VAL A 336 -6.25 0.12 4.34
CA VAL A 336 -5.04 0.34 5.14
C VAL A 336 -4.65 -0.92 5.86
N GLN A 337 -5.59 -1.58 6.53
CA GLN A 337 -5.33 -2.80 7.27
C GLN A 337 -4.89 -3.94 6.31
N ALA A 338 -5.45 -4.01 5.09
CA ALA A 338 -4.98 -4.93 4.06
C ALA A 338 -3.57 -4.58 3.56
N ALA A 339 -3.28 -3.30 3.29
CA ALA A 339 -1.93 -2.85 2.91
C ALA A 339 -0.90 -3.18 4.00
N CYS A 340 -1.27 -2.98 5.28
CA CYS A 340 -0.46 -3.38 6.42
C CYS A 340 -0.18 -4.88 6.47
N HIS A 341 -1.21 -5.72 6.25
CA HIS A 341 -1.05 -7.17 6.18
C HIS A 341 -0.06 -7.58 5.09
N HIS A 342 -0.21 -7.03 3.88
CA HIS A 342 0.72 -7.30 2.78
C HIS A 342 2.14 -6.81 3.08
N ALA A 343 2.30 -5.63 3.71
CA ALA A 343 3.59 -5.13 4.14
C ALA A 343 4.25 -6.03 5.20
N ASN A 344 3.46 -6.54 6.15
CA ASN A 344 3.93 -7.42 7.21
C ASN A 344 4.42 -8.78 6.65
N ILE A 345 3.67 -9.39 5.73
CA ILE A 345 4.09 -10.62 5.06
C ILE A 345 5.33 -10.37 4.18
N ALA A 346 5.35 -9.30 3.39
CA ALA A 346 6.50 -8.96 2.56
C ALA A 346 7.76 -8.75 3.40
N ALA A 347 7.67 -8.08 4.54
CA ALA A 347 8.79 -7.89 5.47
C ALA A 347 9.31 -9.24 6.01
N ARG A 348 8.40 -10.14 6.41
CA ARG A 348 8.75 -11.49 6.87
C ARG A 348 9.47 -12.29 5.80
N LEU A 349 8.96 -12.31 4.58
CA LEU A 349 9.60 -13.00 3.45
C LEU A 349 10.96 -12.39 3.12
N CYS A 350 11.12 -11.07 3.17
CA CYS A 350 12.42 -10.43 2.96
C CYS A 350 13.48 -10.91 3.95
N ARG A 351 13.12 -11.09 5.23
CA ARG A 351 14.03 -11.62 6.25
C ARG A 351 14.41 -13.09 6.03
N MET A 352 13.56 -13.86 5.35
CA MET A 352 13.87 -15.25 4.98
C MET A 352 14.83 -15.31 3.79
N ILE A 353 14.72 -14.35 2.86
CA ILE A 353 15.53 -14.30 1.64
C ILE A 353 16.91 -13.69 1.91
N ASN A 354 16.94 -12.60 2.67
CA ASN A 354 18.12 -11.77 2.87
C ASN A 354 18.69 -11.93 4.28
N PRO A 355 20.01 -11.71 4.48
CA PRO A 355 20.59 -11.73 5.82
C PRO A 355 19.95 -10.65 6.71
N PRO A 356 19.95 -10.82 8.05
CA PRO A 356 19.26 -9.94 9.00
C PRO A 356 19.61 -8.44 8.90
N SER A 357 20.77 -8.11 8.34
CA SER A 357 21.24 -6.74 8.13
C SER A 357 20.67 -6.07 6.88
N THR A 358 19.92 -6.79 6.04
CA THR A 358 19.36 -6.25 4.81
C THR A 358 18.02 -5.61 5.07
N HIS A 359 17.82 -4.41 4.53
CA HIS A 359 16.56 -3.68 4.66
C HIS A 359 15.39 -4.40 3.96
N VAL A 360 14.17 -4.04 4.36
CA VAL A 360 12.93 -4.47 3.69
C VAL A 360 12.73 -3.74 2.36
N THR A 361 11.75 -4.17 1.56
CA THR A 361 11.49 -3.56 0.24
C THR A 361 11.21 -2.06 0.34
N PRO A 362 11.59 -1.25 -0.66
CA PRO A 362 11.26 0.17 -0.71
C PRO A 362 9.76 0.46 -0.56
N ALA A 363 8.89 -0.40 -1.10
CA ALA A 363 7.44 -0.29 -0.96
C ALA A 363 6.99 -0.31 0.51
N ILE A 364 7.58 -1.18 1.33
CA ILE A 364 7.32 -1.21 2.77
C ILE A 364 7.84 0.07 3.41
N LEU A 365 9.08 0.48 3.13
CA LEU A 365 9.67 1.68 3.74
C LEU A 365 8.85 2.94 3.42
N GLU A 366 8.42 3.10 2.17
CA GLU A 366 7.60 4.21 1.71
C GLU A 366 6.24 4.22 2.42
N PHE A 367 5.56 3.07 2.44
CA PHE A 367 4.28 2.91 3.14
C PHE A 367 4.39 3.24 4.64
N MET A 368 5.42 2.70 5.30
CA MET A 368 5.66 2.90 6.72
C MET A 368 5.91 4.37 7.04
N HIS A 369 6.72 5.04 6.22
CA HIS A 369 7.09 6.44 6.42
C HIS A 369 5.92 7.40 6.17
N HIS A 370 5.20 7.24 5.06
CA HIS A 370 4.20 8.20 4.60
C HIS A 370 2.78 7.92 5.11
N VAL A 371 2.42 6.67 5.30
CA VAL A 371 1.06 6.27 5.67
C VAL A 371 1.03 5.79 7.11
N LEU A 372 1.71 4.69 7.43
CA LEU A 372 1.55 4.04 8.74
C LEU A 372 2.01 4.96 9.88
N LYS A 373 3.17 5.61 9.79
CA LYS A 373 3.67 6.52 10.83
C LYS A 373 2.71 7.67 11.12
N ARG A 374 2.02 8.19 10.10
CA ARG A 374 1.03 9.26 10.27
C ARG A 374 -0.22 8.74 11.00
N MET A 375 -0.70 7.56 10.59
CA MET A 375 -1.91 6.96 11.13
C MET A 375 -1.74 6.38 12.52
N ALA A 376 -0.60 5.78 12.80
CA ALA A 376 -0.30 5.11 14.07
C ALA A 376 -0.38 6.06 15.28
N LYS A 377 -0.29 7.37 15.07
CA LYS A 377 -0.54 8.38 16.12
C LYS A 377 -1.97 8.32 16.65
N ASN A 378 -2.93 8.02 15.78
CA ASN A 378 -4.36 7.95 16.13
C ASN A 378 -4.87 6.51 16.19
N VAL A 379 -4.15 5.57 15.58
CA VAL A 379 -4.55 4.16 15.44
C VAL A 379 -3.38 3.27 15.90
N PRO A 380 -3.13 3.17 17.22
CA PRO A 380 -1.96 2.48 17.77
C PRO A 380 -1.94 0.97 17.47
N GLU A 381 -3.10 0.36 17.19
CA GLU A 381 -3.20 -1.04 16.77
C GLU A 381 -2.36 -1.37 15.54
N LEU A 382 -2.09 -0.42 14.64
CA LEU A 382 -1.28 -0.66 13.44
C LEU A 382 0.15 -1.10 13.83
N CYS A 383 0.73 -0.49 14.87
CA CYS A 383 2.06 -0.90 15.33
C CYS A 383 2.02 -2.23 16.10
N LEU A 384 0.89 -2.56 16.71
CA LEU A 384 0.71 -3.78 17.50
C LEU A 384 0.55 -5.02 16.61
N LEU A 385 -0.27 -4.91 15.56
CA LEU A 385 -0.64 -6.03 14.69
C LEU A 385 0.46 -6.35 13.66
N TYR A 386 1.16 -5.34 13.14
CA TYR A 386 2.05 -5.48 11.98
C TYR A 386 3.54 -5.36 12.33
N LYS A 387 3.97 -6.21 13.27
CA LYS A 387 5.31 -6.14 13.89
C LYS A 387 6.46 -6.31 12.90
N ASP A 388 6.35 -7.23 11.93
CA ASP A 388 7.43 -7.52 10.98
C ASP A 388 7.75 -6.30 10.11
N ALA A 389 6.71 -5.57 9.64
CA ALA A 389 6.89 -4.33 8.88
C ALA A 389 7.45 -3.19 9.75
N VAL A 390 6.95 -3.05 10.99
CA VAL A 390 7.43 -2.05 11.96
C VAL A 390 8.91 -2.25 12.28
N ASP A 391 9.30 -3.47 12.56
CA ASP A 391 10.66 -3.80 12.94
C ASP A 391 11.60 -3.64 11.74
N GLY A 392 11.20 -4.12 10.54
CA GLY A 392 11.99 -3.86 9.32
C GLY A 392 12.18 -2.37 9.01
N TYR A 393 11.19 -1.52 9.33
CA TYR A 393 11.32 -0.07 9.22
C TYR A 393 12.26 0.52 10.28
N LYS A 394 12.22 0.04 11.53
CA LYS A 394 13.15 0.45 12.58
C LYS A 394 14.59 0.06 12.24
N ASP A 395 14.80 -1.15 11.74
CA ASP A 395 16.11 -1.66 11.34
C ASP A 395 16.74 -0.76 10.27
N ARG A 396 15.99 -0.36 9.24
CA ARG A 396 16.47 0.60 8.23
C ARG A 396 16.77 1.97 8.83
N ASN A 397 15.92 2.49 9.71
CA ASN A 397 16.20 3.79 10.36
C ASN A 397 17.46 3.74 11.22
N LYS A 398 17.70 2.63 11.93
CA LYS A 398 18.93 2.40 12.70
C LYS A 398 20.13 2.35 11.77
N GLN A 399 20.06 1.60 10.67
CA GLN A 399 21.12 1.54 9.66
C GLN A 399 21.47 2.94 9.12
N VAL A 400 20.46 3.74 8.72
CA VAL A 400 20.67 5.10 8.21
C VAL A 400 21.28 6.01 9.29
N ALA A 401 20.89 5.85 10.55
CA ALA A 401 21.49 6.60 11.65
C ALA A 401 22.98 6.24 11.83
N GLU A 402 23.32 4.95 11.84
CA GLU A 402 24.71 4.48 11.91
C GLU A 402 25.54 4.94 10.70
N GLU A 403 24.98 4.93 9.49
CA GLU A 403 25.61 5.44 8.28
C GLU A 403 25.87 6.95 8.39
N ARG A 404 24.92 7.71 8.95
CA ARG A 404 25.09 9.15 9.24
C ARG A 404 26.17 9.40 10.28
N GLU A 405 26.21 8.64 11.36
CA GLU A 405 27.25 8.74 12.39
C GLU A 405 28.63 8.41 11.81
N LYS A 406 28.74 7.36 10.98
CA LYS A 406 29.99 7.04 10.27
C LYS A 406 30.41 8.18 9.34
N MET A 407 29.47 8.74 8.58
CA MET A 407 29.75 9.91 7.73
C MET A 407 30.19 11.12 8.56
N GLN A 408 29.53 11.41 9.68
CA GLN A 408 29.92 12.49 10.60
C GLN A 408 31.31 12.27 11.20
N ALA A 409 31.60 11.05 11.66
CA ALA A 409 32.91 10.69 12.19
C ALA A 409 34.02 10.84 11.14
N LYS A 410 33.77 10.45 9.89
CA LYS A 410 34.72 10.66 8.79
C LYS A 410 34.89 12.15 8.47
N ARG A 411 33.81 12.95 8.51
CA ARG A 411 33.91 14.42 8.37
C ARG A 411 34.69 15.06 9.52
N LEU A 412 34.56 14.61 10.75
CA LEU A 412 35.34 15.11 11.88
C LEU A 412 36.83 14.73 11.76
N LYS A 413 37.13 13.55 11.20
CA LYS A 413 38.51 13.12 10.92
C LYS A 413 39.15 13.92 9.79
N ASN A 414 38.37 14.28 8.78
CA ASN A 414 38.78 15.06 7.61
C ASN A 414 37.86 16.28 7.47
N PRO A 415 37.97 17.28 8.37
CA PRO A 415 37.12 18.47 8.29
C PRO A 415 37.28 19.08 6.91
N GLN A 416 36.17 19.32 6.22
CA GLN A 416 36.21 20.05 4.96
C GLN A 416 36.83 21.42 5.26
N ARG A 417 38.07 21.61 4.84
CA ARG A 417 38.89 22.73 5.31
C ARG A 417 38.50 24.07 4.69
N TYR A 418 37.62 24.10 3.68
CA TYR A 418 37.42 25.30 2.88
C TYR A 418 35.95 25.51 2.51
N ARG A 419 35.38 26.63 2.95
CA ARG A 419 34.06 27.15 2.53
C ARG A 419 34.22 28.42 1.71
N CYS A 420 33.35 28.63 0.72
CA CYS A 420 33.32 29.89 -0.02
C CYS A 420 33.02 31.06 0.93
N ALA A 421 33.89 32.08 0.92
CA ALA A 421 33.77 33.25 1.78
C ALA A 421 32.56 34.17 1.45
N ALA A 422 31.92 33.97 0.29
CA ALA A 422 30.75 34.76 -0.09
C ALA A 422 29.52 34.37 0.74
N VAL A 423 29.01 35.34 1.52
CA VAL A 423 27.82 35.18 2.37
C VAL A 423 26.65 34.65 1.53
N GLY A 424 26.11 33.49 1.93
CA GLY A 424 24.98 32.83 1.25
C GLY A 424 25.34 31.92 0.08
N CYS A 425 26.62 31.78 -0.31
CA CYS A 425 27.04 30.90 -1.40
C CYS A 425 26.97 29.42 -1.04
N GLY A 426 27.41 29.06 0.18
CA GLY A 426 27.30 27.70 0.73
C GLY A 426 28.10 26.63 -0.01
N ILE A 427 29.01 26.99 -0.92
CA ILE A 427 29.89 26.05 -1.61
C ILE A 427 31.01 25.62 -0.68
N GLU A 428 31.16 24.32 -0.49
CA GLU A 428 32.20 23.69 0.33
C GLU A 428 33.18 22.92 -0.57
N ALA A 429 34.45 22.87 -0.18
CA ALA A 429 35.49 22.16 -0.91
C ALA A 429 36.60 21.60 -0.03
N ASP A 430 37.28 20.59 -0.56
CA ASP A 430 38.28 19.80 0.16
C ASP A 430 39.63 20.49 0.18
N THR A 431 39.86 21.36 -0.80
CA THR A 431 41.08 22.14 -0.95
C THR A 431 40.74 23.58 -1.34
N GLY A 432 41.46 24.56 -0.79
CA GLY A 432 41.28 25.98 -1.13
C GLY A 432 41.48 26.25 -2.63
N LYS A 433 42.28 25.41 -3.31
CA LYS A 433 42.52 25.45 -4.76
C LYS A 433 41.28 25.14 -5.61
N MET A 434 40.26 24.51 -5.04
CA MET A 434 38.99 24.31 -5.74
C MET A 434 38.10 25.54 -5.68
N LEU A 435 38.19 26.31 -4.59
CA LEU A 435 37.48 27.59 -4.44
C LEU A 435 38.19 28.75 -5.17
N SER A 436 39.46 28.60 -5.52
CA SER A 436 40.19 29.62 -6.30
C SER A 436 39.65 29.79 -7.73
N LYS A 437 38.81 28.86 -8.23
CA LYS A 437 38.06 29.01 -9.49
C LYS A 437 36.69 29.65 -9.31
N CYS A 438 36.28 29.94 -8.08
CA CYS A 438 35.09 30.74 -7.79
C CYS A 438 35.38 32.25 -7.98
N THR A 439 36.19 32.57 -8.97
CA THR A 439 36.59 33.93 -9.33
C THR A 439 35.47 34.58 -10.14
N THR A 440 34.94 35.67 -9.56
CA THR A 440 34.51 36.89 -10.25
C THR A 440 33.34 36.90 -11.25
N SER A 441 32.63 35.80 -11.54
CA SER A 441 31.47 35.89 -12.46
C SER A 441 30.17 36.47 -11.89
N LEU A 442 30.11 36.79 -10.58
CA LEU A 442 29.02 37.60 -9.99
C LEU A 442 29.25 39.10 -10.25
N PHE A 443 29.32 39.48 -11.54
CA PHE A 443 29.35 40.89 -11.97
C PHE A 443 27.95 41.46 -12.26
N PHE A 444 26.90 40.69 -12.00
CA PHE A 444 25.52 41.14 -12.17
C PHE A 444 24.80 41.01 -10.83
N LEU A 445 24.21 42.13 -10.37
CA LEU A 445 23.35 42.30 -9.18
C LEU A 445 23.99 42.91 -7.92
N ARG A 446 24.64 44.09 -8.02
CA ARG A 446 24.37 45.27 -7.16
C ARG A 446 25.25 46.49 -7.52
N PRO A 447 24.73 47.71 -7.74
CA PRO A 447 25.52 48.84 -8.25
C PRO A 447 26.28 49.68 -7.22
N SER A 448 26.32 49.34 -5.93
CA SER A 448 26.87 50.29 -4.93
C SER A 448 27.28 49.61 -3.62
N GLY A 449 28.42 48.92 -3.63
CA GLY A 449 29.06 48.40 -2.43
C GLY A 449 30.59 48.38 -2.58
N PRO A 450 31.35 48.58 -1.48
CA PRO A 450 32.81 48.69 -1.53
C PRO A 450 33.45 47.43 -2.09
N VAL A 451 34.42 47.63 -2.97
CA VAL A 451 35.27 46.60 -3.55
C VAL A 451 36.02 45.90 -2.41
N LEU A 452 35.67 44.64 -2.15
CA LEU A 452 36.46 43.77 -1.26
C LEU A 452 37.81 43.52 -1.94
N THR A 453 38.86 44.10 -1.36
CA THR A 453 40.26 43.78 -1.66
C THR A 453 40.51 42.28 -1.54
N THR A 454 41.49 41.79 -2.30
CA THR A 454 41.94 40.38 -2.49
C THR A 454 42.23 39.60 -1.19
N GLY A 455 41.20 39.38 -0.37
CA GLY A 455 41.21 38.43 0.73
C GLY A 455 40.98 37.02 0.20
N GLU A 456 41.59 36.04 0.85
CA GLU A 456 41.45 34.62 0.53
C GLU A 456 39.96 34.25 0.47
N CYS A 457 39.49 33.80 -0.71
CA CYS A 457 38.07 33.52 -0.97
C CYS A 457 37.53 32.27 -0.25
N SER A 458 38.31 31.74 0.69
CA SER A 458 38.00 30.54 1.45
C SER A 458 38.21 30.80 2.93
N VAL A 459 37.19 30.55 3.74
CA VAL A 459 37.33 30.54 5.20
C VAL A 459 37.55 29.10 5.64
N ILE A 460 38.49 28.88 6.56
CA ILE A 460 38.62 27.61 7.27
C ILE A 460 37.44 27.52 8.23
N ASP A 461 36.55 26.56 7.98
CA ASP A 461 35.42 26.32 8.88
C ASP A 461 35.97 25.78 10.21
N ASP A 462 35.73 26.51 11.31
CA ASP A 462 36.16 26.15 12.66
C ASP A 462 35.17 25.21 13.36
N GLY A 463 34.10 24.79 12.66
CA GLY A 463 33.16 23.78 13.13
C GLY A 463 32.09 24.31 14.08
N THR A 464 31.89 25.63 14.17
CA THR A 464 30.96 26.25 15.14
C THR A 464 29.49 26.35 14.71
N TYR A 465 29.06 25.73 13.59
CA TYR A 465 27.67 25.79 13.11
C TYR A 465 26.95 24.44 13.09
N ASP A 466 25.67 24.47 13.48
CA ASP A 466 24.74 23.35 13.46
C ASP A 466 24.60 22.72 12.05
N ALA A 467 24.97 21.44 11.97
CA ALA A 467 24.55 20.43 10.98
C ALA A 467 24.54 20.83 9.47
N GLY A 468 25.72 20.83 8.83
CA GLY A 468 25.86 20.72 7.35
C GLY A 468 25.94 19.25 6.85
N PRO A 469 25.68 18.93 5.56
CA PRO A 469 25.65 17.56 5.02
C PRO A 469 26.96 17.12 4.26
N MET A 470 26.84 16.01 3.51
CA MET A 470 27.75 14.87 3.19
C MET A 470 29.26 15.06 2.90
N GLU A 471 30.01 13.97 3.12
CA GLU A 471 31.41 13.80 2.70
C GLU A 471 31.59 14.20 1.24
N SER A 472 32.50 15.12 0.99
CA SER A 472 33.10 15.33 -0.31
C SER A 472 34.17 14.27 -0.55
N VAL A 473 34.08 13.60 -1.69
CA VAL A 473 35.15 12.74 -2.21
C VAL A 473 36.18 13.67 -2.81
N GLY A 474 37.47 13.52 -2.45
CA GLY A 474 38.55 14.40 -2.87
C GLY A 474 38.43 14.90 -4.32
N GLY A 475 38.27 16.21 -4.49
CA GLY A 475 38.22 16.86 -5.82
C GLY A 475 36.82 17.24 -6.31
N VAL A 476 35.82 17.33 -5.43
CA VAL A 476 34.41 17.45 -5.81
C VAL A 476 33.72 18.70 -5.25
N ILE A 477 32.98 19.41 -6.11
CA ILE A 477 32.21 20.63 -5.80
C ILE A 477 30.78 20.23 -5.39
N GLN A 478 30.29 20.73 -4.25
CA GLN A 478 28.89 20.56 -3.86
C GLN A 478 28.08 21.84 -4.10
N VAL A 479 26.85 21.71 -4.59
CA VAL A 479 25.93 22.81 -4.90
C VAL A 479 24.65 22.65 -4.08
N PRO A 480 24.28 23.62 -3.23
CA PRO A 480 22.99 23.61 -2.55
C PRO A 480 21.84 23.88 -3.52
N ILE A 481 20.79 23.08 -3.41
CA ILE A 481 19.50 23.25 -4.09
C ILE A 481 18.42 23.38 -3.01
N THR A 482 17.81 24.57 -2.91
CA THR A 482 16.75 24.86 -1.95
C THR A 482 15.38 24.74 -2.62
N HIS A 483 14.49 23.95 -2.03
CA HIS A 483 13.11 23.77 -2.52
C HIS A 483 12.15 23.62 -1.33
N ASN A 484 11.10 24.44 -1.28
CA ASN A 484 10.09 24.47 -0.21
C ASN A 484 10.69 24.56 1.22
N GLY A 485 11.72 25.39 1.41
CA GLY A 485 12.37 25.60 2.70
C GLY A 485 13.33 24.50 3.15
N SER A 486 13.51 23.44 2.35
CA SER A 486 14.51 22.38 2.60
C SER A 486 15.63 22.48 1.57
N THR A 487 16.89 22.48 2.03
CA THR A 487 18.08 22.54 1.17
C THR A 487 18.73 21.16 1.05
N VAL A 488 18.92 20.68 -0.17
CA VAL A 488 19.64 19.43 -0.49
C VAL A 488 20.88 19.78 -1.29
N PHE A 489 22.04 19.22 -0.94
CA PHE A 489 23.30 19.47 -1.63
C PHE A 489 23.54 18.39 -2.69
N VAL A 490 23.93 18.79 -3.90
CA VAL A 490 24.24 17.88 -5.01
C VAL A 490 25.71 18.03 -5.39
N SER A 491 26.40 16.90 -5.59
CA SER A 491 27.86 16.80 -5.63
C SER A 491 28.39 16.58 -7.05
N SER A 492 29.54 17.15 -7.40
CA SER A 492 30.19 17.00 -8.72
C SER A 492 30.95 15.67 -8.89
N SER A 493 30.83 14.76 -7.93
CA SER A 493 31.37 13.41 -7.97
C SER A 493 30.52 12.49 -8.83
N THR A 494 29.26 12.86 -9.08
CA THR A 494 28.28 12.07 -9.84
C THR A 494 27.90 12.71 -11.16
N MET A 495 28.09 14.02 -11.32
CA MET A 495 27.71 14.79 -12.50
C MET A 495 28.72 15.93 -12.71
N ASP A 496 29.09 16.22 -13.96
CA ASP A 496 29.95 17.38 -14.23
C ASP A 496 29.27 18.70 -13.85
N VAL A 497 30.06 19.76 -13.69
CA VAL A 497 29.59 21.09 -13.24
C VAL A 497 28.50 21.67 -14.15
N LYS A 498 28.52 21.35 -15.46
CA LYS A 498 27.52 21.82 -16.41
C LYS A 498 26.19 21.09 -16.16
N ARG A 499 26.23 19.77 -16.00
CA ARG A 499 25.08 18.93 -15.63
C ARG A 499 24.49 19.29 -14.27
N LEU A 500 25.30 19.66 -13.29
CA LEU A 500 24.82 20.15 -11.99
C LEU A 500 24.06 21.47 -12.11
N LYS A 501 24.58 22.40 -12.92
CA LYS A 501 23.89 23.67 -13.22
C LYS A 501 22.61 23.43 -14.01
N GLU A 502 22.62 22.53 -14.98
CA GLU A 502 21.44 22.11 -15.73
C GLU A 502 20.41 21.44 -14.81
N MET A 503 20.84 20.58 -13.88
CA MET A 503 19.95 19.91 -12.93
C MET A 503 19.38 20.89 -11.89
N LYS A 504 20.17 21.84 -11.39
CA LYS A 504 19.69 22.94 -10.54
C LYS A 504 18.65 23.78 -11.30
N ALA A 505 18.95 24.21 -12.52
CA ALA A 505 18.02 24.96 -13.36
C ALA A 505 16.75 24.15 -13.71
N MET A 506 16.90 22.83 -13.90
CA MET A 506 15.79 21.92 -14.14
C MET A 506 14.92 21.75 -12.90
N VAL A 507 15.51 21.61 -11.70
CA VAL A 507 14.80 21.49 -10.42
C VAL A 507 14.13 22.81 -10.03
N GLU A 508 14.81 23.94 -10.21
CA GLU A 508 14.25 25.28 -10.00
C GLU A 508 13.12 25.58 -11.02
N GLY A 509 13.26 25.11 -12.27
CA GLY A 509 12.19 25.12 -13.27
C GLY A 509 11.06 24.12 -12.99
N TRP A 510 11.33 23.01 -12.29
CA TRP A 510 10.35 22.00 -11.88
C TRP A 510 9.54 22.45 -10.66
N ALA A 511 10.14 23.21 -9.75
CA ALA A 511 9.47 23.86 -8.62
C ALA A 511 8.32 24.78 -9.07
N GLN A 512 8.47 25.36 -10.26
CA GLN A 512 7.46 26.22 -10.89
C GLN A 512 6.45 25.44 -11.75
N ARG A 513 6.62 24.13 -11.98
CA ARG A 513 5.83 23.35 -12.97
C ARG A 513 5.20 22.03 -12.49
N PHE A 514 5.51 21.50 -11.31
CA PHE A 514 4.99 20.18 -10.86
C PHE A 514 4.47 20.14 -9.40
N PRO A 515 3.40 19.39 -9.08
CA PRO A 515 2.94 19.18 -7.69
C PRO A 515 3.68 18.04 -6.95
N LEU A 516 3.76 18.18 -5.62
CA LEU A 516 4.51 17.41 -4.60
C LEU A 516 4.62 15.86 -4.73
N GLY A 517 3.69 15.17 -5.39
CA GLY A 517 3.63 13.70 -5.39
C GLY A 517 4.66 12.99 -6.29
N VAL A 518 5.02 13.57 -7.43
CA VAL A 518 6.01 12.98 -8.36
C VAL A 518 7.45 13.35 -7.98
N GLN A 519 7.61 14.48 -7.29
CA GLN A 519 8.88 14.85 -6.67
C GLN A 519 9.29 13.89 -5.54
N MET A 520 8.41 13.03 -5.03
CA MET A 520 8.77 12.06 -3.98
C MET A 520 9.33 10.75 -4.56
N GLY A 521 8.67 10.08 -5.52
CA GLY A 521 9.12 8.76 -6.03
C GLY A 521 10.55 8.74 -6.61
N LEU A 522 10.86 9.69 -7.52
CA LEU A 522 12.20 9.82 -8.12
C LEU A 522 13.25 10.37 -7.13
N ARG A 523 12.86 11.29 -6.25
CA ARG A 523 13.76 11.83 -5.20
C ARG A 523 14.14 10.75 -4.21
N TRP A 524 13.26 9.82 -3.86
CA TRP A 524 13.55 8.79 -2.85
C TRP A 524 14.29 7.59 -3.39
N SER A 525 14.08 7.14 -4.64
CA SER A 525 15.00 6.18 -5.26
C SER A 525 16.44 6.70 -5.28
N LEU A 526 16.62 8.01 -5.48
CA LEU A 526 17.93 8.67 -5.35
C LEU A 526 18.37 8.91 -3.90
N THR A 527 17.48 9.32 -2.99
CA THR A 527 17.85 9.67 -1.60
C THR A 527 18.05 8.44 -0.71
N LEU A 528 17.28 7.36 -0.88
CA LEU A 528 17.47 6.09 -0.16
C LEU A 528 18.64 5.27 -0.69
N SER A 529 19.09 5.53 -1.92
CA SER A 529 20.31 4.93 -2.46
C SER A 529 21.55 5.74 -2.06
N VAL A 530 21.43 7.08 -1.96
CA VAL A 530 22.55 8.00 -1.68
C VAL A 530 22.76 8.23 -0.17
N ALA A 531 21.78 7.96 0.69
CA ALA A 531 21.88 8.07 2.15
C ALA A 531 21.80 6.70 2.84
#